data_AF-A0A7V9ZS17-F1
#
_entry.id   AF-A0A7V9ZS17-F1
#
_cell.length_a   1.000
_cell.length_b   1.000
_cell.length_c   1.000
_cell.angle_alpha   90.00
_cell.angle_beta   90.00
_cell.angle_gamma   90.00
#
_symmetry.space_group_name_H-M   'P 1'
#
loop_
_entity.id
_entity.type
_entity.pdbx_description
1 polymer ?
#
loop_
_entity_poly.entity_id
_entity_poly.type
_entity_poly.pdbx_seq_one_letter_code
_entity_poly.pdbx_strand_id
1 'polypeptide(L)' 'MNKLSIAFLIVSLFISLFTINLFGQNNYKQPPKNVLDVLNAPATPATSVSPAKDKIALLEPLRYPPIAE' A
#
# COMPACT_ATOMS: atom_id res chain seq x y z
N MET A 1 23.09 48.12 1.20
CA MET A 1 22.38 47.19 0.30
C MET A 1 21.41 47.96 -0.57
N ASN A 2 21.48 47.76 -1.88
CA ASN A 2 20.53 48.32 -2.85
C ASN A 2 19.16 47.64 -2.72
N LYS A 3 18.08 48.41 -2.88
CA LYS A 3 16.69 47.92 -2.75
C LYS A 3 16.42 46.70 -3.65
N LEU A 4 17.07 46.67 -4.82
CA LEU A 4 17.00 45.56 -5.77
C LEU A 4 17.58 44.25 -5.22
N SER A 5 18.72 44.28 -4.54
CA SER A 5 19.32 43.08 -3.94
C SER A 5 18.48 42.53 -2.79
N ILE A 6 17.85 43.42 -2.00
CA ILE A 6 16.94 43.02 -0.92
C ILE A 6 15.71 42.29 -1.49
N ALA A 7 15.13 42.80 -2.59
CA ALA A 7 13.99 42.16 -3.24
C ALA A 7 14.34 40.75 -3.76
N PHE A 8 15.53 40.58 -4.38
CA PHE A 8 15.99 39.26 -4.83
C PHE A 8 16.17 38.26 -3.68
N LEU A 9 16.72 38.71 -2.54
CA LEU A 9 16.87 37.85 -1.36
C LEU A 9 15.52 37.42 -0.78
N ILE A 10 14.55 38.34 -0.72
CA ILE A 10 13.20 38.03 -0.22
C ILE A 10 12.51 37.02 -1.13
N VAL A 11 12.58 37.20 -2.45
CA VAL A 11 11.98 36.28 -3.43
C VAL A 11 12.62 34.90 -3.36
N SER A 12 13.95 34.83 -3.28
CA SER A 12 14.68 33.56 -3.13
C SER A 12 14.31 32.84 -1.83
N LEU A 13 14.19 33.58 -0.73
CA LEU A 13 13.76 33.03 0.56
C LEU A 13 12.34 32.47 0.48
N PHE A 14 11.42 33.20 -0.15
CA PHE A 14 10.04 32.78 -0.31
C PHE A 14 9.92 31.50 -1.16
N ILE A 15 10.67 31.41 -2.25
CA ILE A 15 10.73 30.21 -3.10
C ILE A 15 11.29 29.02 -2.30
N SER A 16 12.35 29.24 -1.53
CA SER A 16 12.94 28.19 -0.69
C SER A 16 12.00 27.69 0.41
N LEU A 17 11.15 28.54 0.98
CA LEU A 17 10.15 28.15 1.98
C LEU A 17 9.00 27.35 1.35
N PHE A 18 8.65 27.66 0.10
CA PHE A 18 7.58 26.99 -0.63
C PHE A 18 7.94 25.56 -1.05
N THR A 19 9.20 25.31 -1.46
CA THR A 19 9.65 23.97 -1.90
C THR A 19 9.69 22.93 -0.79
N ILE A 20 9.88 23.32 0.47
CA ILE A 20 9.93 22.39 1.62
C ILE A 20 8.56 21.71 1.86
N ASN A 21 7.46 22.40 1.52
CA ASN A 21 6.10 21.90 1.71
C ASN A 21 5.60 21.01 0.56
N LEU A 22 6.33 20.92 -0.56
CA LEU A 22 5.92 20.12 -1.72
C LEU A 22 6.28 18.63 -1.61
N PHE A 23 7.06 18.22 -0.60
CA PHE A 23 7.35 16.80 -0.33
C PHE A 23 6.22 16.13 0.46
N GLY A 24 4.99 16.28 -0.03
CA GLY A 24 3.80 15.54 0.44
C GLY A 24 3.72 14.11 -0.07
N GLN A 25 4.87 13.45 -0.25
CA GLN A 25 4.93 12.01 -0.50
C GLN A 25 4.77 11.33 0.86
N ASN A 26 3.52 11.13 1.29
CA ASN A 26 3.26 10.20 2.37
C ASN A 26 3.78 8.83 1.92
N ASN A 27 5.02 8.48 2.30
CA ASN A 27 5.58 7.17 2.07
C ASN A 27 4.53 6.12 2.42
N TYR A 28 4.41 5.08 1.59
CA TYR A 28 3.47 3.99 1.86
C TYR A 28 3.65 3.54 3.32
N LYS A 29 2.59 3.72 4.10
CA LYS A 29 2.57 3.23 5.48
C LYS A 29 1.94 1.86 5.44
N GLN A 30 2.67 0.88 5.95
CA GLN A 30 2.11 -0.44 6.14
C GLN A 30 0.83 -0.32 6.98
N PRO A 31 -0.27 -0.98 6.58
CA PRO A 31 -1.49 -1.00 7.37
C PRO A 31 -1.22 -1.49 8.79
N PRO A 32 -2.01 -1.02 9.78
CA PRO A 32 -1.99 -1.58 11.12
C PRO A 32 -2.18 -3.10 11.13
N LYS A 33 -1.62 -3.78 12.14
CA LYS A 33 -1.57 -5.25 12.21
C LYS A 33 -2.95 -5.90 12.03
N ASN A 34 -3.99 -5.37 12.67
CA ASN A 34 -5.35 -5.91 12.58
C ASN A 34 -5.90 -5.90 11.14
N VAL A 35 -5.53 -4.90 10.33
CA VAL A 35 -5.93 -4.84 8.91
C VAL A 35 -5.15 -5.88 8.12
N LEU A 36 -3.85 -5.99 8.38
CA LEU A 36 -2.98 -6.95 7.71
C LEU A 36 -3.37 -8.41 8.02
N ASP A 37 -3.75 -8.70 9.26
CA ASP A 37 -4.21 -10.03 9.70
C ASP A 37 -5.47 -10.46 8.94
N VAL A 38 -6.42 -9.54 8.70
CA VAL A 38 -7.64 -9.81 7.94
C VAL A 38 -7.33 -10.02 6.46
N LEU A 39 -6.47 -9.17 5.88
CA LEU A 39 -6.12 -9.27 4.46
C LEU A 39 -5.37 -10.57 4.13
N ASN A 40 -4.51 -11.02 5.03
CA ASN A 40 -3.70 -12.23 4.86
C ASN A 40 -4.36 -13.49 5.46
N ALA A 41 -5.60 -13.39 5.93
CA ALA A 41 -6.30 -14.56 6.47
C ALA A 41 -6.44 -15.64 5.38
N PRO A 42 -6.18 -16.92 5.71
CA PRO A 42 -6.37 -18.00 4.77
C PRO A 42 -7.83 -18.03 4.30
N ALA A 43 -8.02 -18.29 3.01
CA ALA A 43 -9.36 -18.45 2.47
C ALA A 43 -10.02 -19.70 3.08
N THR A 44 -11.32 -19.62 3.33
CA THR A 44 -12.09 -20.78 3.76
C THR A 44 -11.98 -21.88 2.68
N PRO A 45 -11.57 -23.11 3.04
CA PRO A 45 -11.48 -24.20 2.08
C PRO A 45 -12.87 -24.55 1.56
N ALA A 46 -12.97 -24.87 0.27
CA ALA A 46 -14.21 -25.38 -0.30
C ALA A 46 -14.31 -26.88 -0.04
N THR A 47 -15.54 -27.38 0.08
CA THR A 47 -15.79 -28.82 0.30
C THR A 47 -16.43 -29.46 -0.92
N SER A 48 -15.94 -30.63 -1.30
CA SER A 48 -16.62 -31.50 -2.28
C SER A 48 -16.90 -32.86 -1.63
N VAL A 49 -18.13 -33.33 -1.74
CA VAL A 49 -18.57 -34.60 -1.14
C VAL A 49 -18.64 -35.66 -2.24
N SER A 50 -18.11 -36.86 -1.97
CA SER A 50 -18.21 -37.97 -2.92
C SER A 50 -19.68 -38.33 -3.19
N PRO A 51 -20.03 -38.83 -4.39
CA PRO A 51 -21.40 -39.31 -4.66
C PRO A 51 -21.86 -40.42 -3.71
N ALA A 52 -20.93 -41.28 -3.27
CA ALA A 52 -21.17 -42.33 -2.29
C ALA A 52 -21.31 -41.80 -0.84
N LYS A 53 -21.04 -40.51 -0.60
CA LYS A 53 -21.13 -39.81 0.70
C LYS A 53 -20.21 -40.37 1.78
N ASP A 54 -19.13 -41.02 1.39
CA ASP A 54 -18.14 -41.64 2.27
C ASP A 54 -16.85 -40.83 2.40
N LYS A 55 -16.67 -39.80 1.56
CA LYS A 55 -15.45 -38.97 1.51
C LYS A 55 -15.79 -37.51 1.31
N ILE A 56 -14.93 -36.65 1.87
CA ILE A 56 -14.96 -35.20 1.66
C ILE A 56 -13.57 -34.76 1.24
N ALA A 57 -13.50 -34.02 0.14
CA ALA A 57 -12.29 -33.30 -0.27
C ALA A 57 -12.35 -31.86 0.26
N LEU A 58 -11.28 -31.43 0.93
CA LEU A 58 -11.04 -30.03 1.26
C LEU A 58 -10.19 -29.44 0.13
N LEU A 59 -10.73 -28.42 -0.53
CA LEU A 59 -10.11 -27.78 -1.68
C LEU A 59 -9.58 -26.41 -1.26
N GLU A 60 -8.29 -26.20 -1.45
CA GLU A 60 -7.65 -24.91 -1.21
C GLU A 60 -7.76 -24.03 -2.48
N PRO A 61 -8.38 -22.84 -2.39
CA PRO A 61 -8.48 -21.96 -3.54
C PRO A 61 -7.15 -21.27 -3.83
N LEU A 62 -6.70 -21.33 -5.09
CA LEU A 62 -5.55 -20.57 -5.57
C LEU A 62 -5.91 -19.08 -5.70
N ARG A 63 -5.48 -18.25 -4.74
CA ARG A 63 -5.82 -16.81 -4.67
C ARG A 63 -4.95 -15.93 -5.56
N TYR A 64 -3.67 -16.30 -5.70
CA TYR A 64 -2.69 -15.58 -6.50
C TYR A 64 -2.02 -16.57 -7.46
N PRO A 65 -2.24 -16.45 -8.78
CA PRO A 65 -1.49 -17.27 -9.72
C PRO A 65 0.00 -16.91 -9.62
N PRO A 66 0.91 -17.90 -9.72
CA PRO A 66 2.33 -17.63 -9.74
C PRO A 66 2.68 -16.77 -10.96
N ILE A 67 3.69 -15.90 -10.80
CA ILE A 67 4.10 -14.97 -11.87
C ILE A 67 4.93 -15.67 -12.98
N ALA A 68 5.22 -16.96 -12.84
CA ALA A 68 5.81 -17.79 -13.89
C ALA A 68 5.40 -19.26 -13.72
N GLU A 69 5.56 -20.03 -14.80
CA GLU A 69 5.69 -21.49 -14.78
C GLU A 69 7.17 -21.90 -14.59
#